data_AF-A0A957LRV6-F1
#
_entry.id   AF-A0A957LRV6-F1
#
_cell.length_a   1.000
_cell.length_b   1.000
_cell.length_c   1.000
_cell.angle_alpha   90.00
_cell.angle_beta   90.00
_cell.angle_gamma   90.00
#
_symmetry.space_group_name_H-M   'P 1'
#
loop_
_entity.id
_entity.type
_entity.pdbx_description
1 polymer ?
#
loop_
_entity_poly.entity_id
_entity_poly.type
_entity_poly.pdbx_seq_one_letter_code
_entity_poly.pdbx_strand_id
1 'polypeptide(L)' 'MIVIKVGGGKDLNIDAVVADIVKLRGEGRELLLVHGGAETTNEVAEALGHPPQFVTSESGYVSRRTDRRTLEIFEMV' A
#
# COMPACT_ATOMS: atom_id res chain seq x y z
N MET A 1 -17.55 -8.26 -12.19
CA MET A 1 -16.57 -7.88 -11.16
C MET A 1 -15.12 -7.85 -11.68
N ILE A 2 -14.39 -6.75 -11.49
CA ILE A 2 -12.95 -6.58 -11.74
C ILE A 2 -12.24 -6.34 -10.40
N VAL A 3 -11.15 -7.04 -10.12
CA VAL A 3 -10.30 -6.76 -8.95
C VAL A 3 -9.07 -5.97 -9.39
N ILE A 4 -8.87 -4.79 -8.82
CA ILE A 4 -7.77 -3.88 -9.14
C ILE A 4 -6.85 -3.80 -7.93
N LYS A 5 -5.60 -4.28 -8.06
CA LYS A 5 -4.55 -4.10 -7.05
C LYS A 5 -3.67 -2.91 -7.43
N VAL A 6 -3.81 -1.83 -6.69
CA VAL A 6 -2.95 -0.65 -6.78
C VAL A 6 -1.72 -0.88 -5.90
N GLY A 7 -0.54 -0.56 -6.43
CA GLY A 7 0.73 -0.67 -5.69
C GLY A 7 0.80 0.27 -4.48
N GLY A 8 1.94 0.25 -3.79
CA GLY A 8 2.20 1.14 -2.64
C GLY A 8 3.61 1.73 -2.65
N GLY A 9 4.20 1.90 -3.83
CA GLY A 9 5.50 2.54 -4.05
C GLY A 9 5.38 4.03 -4.40
N LYS A 10 6.51 4.74 -4.55
CA LYS A 10 6.54 6.21 -4.75
C LYS A 10 5.89 6.69 -6.04
N ASP A 11 6.03 5.94 -7.13
CA ASP A 11 5.77 6.45 -8.48
C ASP A 11 4.36 6.16 -8.98
N LEU A 12 3.36 6.11 -8.09
CA LEU A 12 1.97 5.96 -8.49
C LEU A 12 1.33 7.31 -8.82
N ASN A 13 0.83 7.43 -10.05
CA ASN A 13 -0.08 8.50 -10.41
C ASN A 13 -1.50 8.20 -9.88
N ILE A 14 -1.74 8.59 -8.62
CA ILE A 14 -3.01 8.34 -7.92
C ILE A 14 -4.19 8.96 -8.67
N ASP A 15 -4.04 10.19 -9.17
CA ASP A 15 -5.11 10.90 -9.86
C ASP A 15 -5.56 10.17 -11.13
N ALA A 16 -4.60 9.65 -11.91
CA ALA A 16 -4.91 8.85 -13.11
C ALA A 16 -5.61 7.54 -12.75
N VAL A 17 -5.15 6.84 -11.71
CA VAL A 17 -5.78 5.60 -11.22
C VAL A 17 -7.22 5.86 -10.79
N VAL A 18 -7.46 6.93 -10.03
CA VAL A 18 -8.81 7.30 -9.58
C VAL A 18 -9.69 7.70 -10.75
N ALA A 19 -9.18 8.45 -11.73
CA ALA A 19 -9.93 8.84 -12.92
C ALA A 19 -10.42 7.63 -13.71
N ASP A 20 -9.57 6.62 -13.91
CA ASP A 20 -9.95 5.38 -14.61
C ASP A 20 -10.96 4.55 -13.82
N ILE A 21 -10.82 4.47 -12.49
CA ILE A 21 -11.80 3.79 -11.62
C ILE A 21 -13.17 4.47 -11.73
N VAL A 22 -13.22 5.80 -11.66
CA VAL A 22 -14.47 6.57 -11.79
C VAL A 22 -15.10 6.34 -13.16
N LYS A 23 -14.30 6.38 -14.23
CA LYS A 23 -14.78 6.09 -15.59
C LYS A 23 -15.38 4.69 -15.70
N LEU A 24 -14.65 3.65 -15.29
CA LEU A 24 -15.11 2.26 -15.35
C LEU A 24 -16.38 2.04 -14.52
N ARG A 25 -16.48 2.65 -13.35
CA ARG A 25 -17.69 2.61 -12.52
C ARG A 25 -18.86 3.34 -13.21
N GLY A 26 -18.59 4.46 -13.88
CA GLY A 26 -19.58 5.18 -14.70
C GLY A 26 -20.11 4.37 -15.88
N GLU A 27 -19.29 3.47 -16.43
CA GLU A 27 -19.68 2.50 -17.48
C GLU A 27 -20.44 1.26 -16.93
N GLY A 28 -20.78 1.24 -15.64
CA GLY A 28 -21.53 0.16 -15.00
C GLY A 28 -20.69 -1.07 -14.65
N ARG A 29 -19.35 -0.96 -14.62
CA ARG A 29 -18.48 -2.07 -14.22
C ARG A 29 -18.46 -2.21 -12.70
N GLU A 30 -18.68 -3.41 -12.20
CA GLU A 30 -18.43 -3.74 -10.80
C GLU A 30 -16.93 -3.89 -10.53
N LEU A 31 -16.44 -3.18 -9.51
CA LEU A 31 -15.01 -3.12 -9.16
C LEU A 31 -14.79 -3.45 -7.68
N LEU A 32 -13.69 -4.15 -7.39
CA LEU A 32 -13.08 -4.27 -6.06
C LEU A 32 -11.68 -3.69 -6.11
N LEU A 33 -11.44 -2.61 -5.37
CA LEU A 33 -10.13 -1.96 -5.28
C LEU A 33 -9.39 -2.45 -4.03
N VAL A 34 -8.13 -2.83 -4.19
CA VAL A 34 -7.18 -3.13 -3.11
C VAL A 34 -5.96 -2.26 -3.35
N HIS A 35 -5.46 -1.54 -2.34
CA HIS A 35 -4.24 -0.74 -2.45
C HIS A 35 -3.13 -1.25 -1.52
N GLY A 36 -1.94 -0.67 -1.62
CA GLY A 36 -0.89 -0.83 -0.62
C GLY A 36 -0.54 0.54 -0.03
N GLY A 37 0.54 0.59 0.74
CA GLY A 37 1.07 1.83 1.30
C GLY A 37 2.49 1.68 1.82
N ALA A 38 3.25 0.72 1.27
CA ALA A 38 4.52 0.26 1.83
C ALA A 38 5.54 1.39 1.97
N GLU A 39 5.63 2.27 0.98
CA GLU A 39 6.61 3.34 0.97
C GLU A 39 6.19 4.51 1.84
N THR A 40 4.94 4.93 1.78
CA THR A 40 4.38 5.93 2.71
C THR A 40 4.51 5.47 4.16
N THR A 41 4.31 4.17 4.43
CA THR A 41 4.56 3.59 5.76
C THR A 41 6.04 3.77 6.17
N ASN A 42 6.99 3.55 5.26
CA ASN A 42 8.42 3.73 5.56
C ASN A 42 8.71 5.19 5.93
N GLU A 43 8.21 6.14 5.14
CA GLU A 43 8.42 7.57 5.35
C GLU A 43 7.83 8.05 6.68
N VAL A 44 6.61 7.63 7.00
CA VAL A 44 5.95 7.96 8.27
C VAL A 44 6.67 7.29 9.45
N ALA A 45 7.12 6.04 9.31
CA ALA A 45 7.84 5.32 10.35
C ALA A 45 9.18 6.00 10.71
N GLU A 46 9.94 6.41 9.69
CA GLU A 46 11.16 7.22 9.85
C GLU A 46 10.86 8.55 10.56
N ALA A 47 9.84 9.28 10.10
CA ALA A 47 9.45 10.57 10.68
C ALA A 47 9.01 10.48 12.15
N LEU A 48 8.47 9.33 12.57
CA LEU A 48 8.05 9.05 13.94
C LEU A 48 9.15 8.42 14.81
N GLY A 49 10.37 8.29 14.30
CA GLY A 49 11.51 7.74 15.03
C GLY A 49 11.43 6.23 15.28
N HIS A 50 10.64 5.50 14.48
CA HIS A 50 10.53 4.04 14.55
C HIS A 50 10.84 3.44 13.16
N PRO A 51 12.11 3.47 12.72
CA PRO A 51 12.48 3.13 11.34
C PRO A 51 12.08 1.70 10.96
N PRO A 52 11.75 1.45 9.67
CA PRO A 52 11.24 0.17 9.22
C PRO A 52 12.27 -0.95 9.34
N GLN A 53 11.81 -2.11 9.81
CA GLN A 53 12.61 -3.32 9.89
C GLN A 53 12.08 -4.38 8.93
N PHE A 54 12.99 -5.13 8.32
CA PHE A 54 12.66 -6.19 7.38
C PHE A 54 13.30 -7.50 7.82
N VAL A 55 12.59 -8.60 7.54
CA VAL A 55 13.06 -9.97 7.77
C VAL A 55 13.03 -10.74 6.47
N THR A 56 14.03 -11.60 6.28
CA THR A 56 14.14 -12.49 5.13
C THR A 56 13.86 -13.92 5.57
N SER A 57 12.87 -14.55 4.96
CA SER A 57 12.55 -15.97 5.19
C SER A 57 13.64 -16.88 4.63
N GLU A 58 13.68 -18.15 5.06
CA GLU A 58 14.59 -19.17 4.53
C GLU A 58 14.43 -19.38 3.01
N SER A 59 13.23 -19.14 2.48
CA SER A 59 12.94 -19.19 1.04
C SER A 59 13.29 -17.89 0.29
N GLY A 60 13.90 -16.90 0.96
CA GLY A 60 14.38 -15.67 0.35
C GLY A 60 13.38 -14.51 0.27
N TYR A 61 12.12 -14.71 0.67
CA TYR A 61 11.12 -13.63 0.70
C TYR A 61 11.45 -12.59 1.77
N VAL A 62 11.41 -11.31 1.40
CA VAL A 62 11.58 -10.17 2.30
C VAL A 62 10.21 -9.65 2.72
N SER A 63 10.02 -9.42 4.01
CA SER A 63 8.78 -8.89 4.57
C SER A 63 9.05 -7.87 5.68
N ARG A 64 8.12 -6.95 5.92
CA ARG A 64 8.20 -5.99 7.03
C ARG A 64 8.01 -6.73 8.36
N ARG A 65 8.97 -6.58 9.27
CA ARG A 65 8.76 -6.96 10.66
C ARG A 65 7.75 -6.00 11.28
N THR A 66 6.55 -6.52 11.56
CA THR A 66 5.41 -5.72 12.01
C THR A 66 5.15 -5.97 13.49
N ASP A 67 5.93 -5.32 14.35
CA ASP A 67 5.62 -5.28 15.78
C ASP A 67 4.44 -4.33 16.07
N ARG A 68 4.02 -4.24 17.34
CA ARG A 68 2.86 -3.42 17.74
C ARG A 68 2.98 -1.98 17.25
N ARG A 69 4.15 -1.36 17.43
CA ARG A 69 4.35 0.05 17.05
C ARG A 69 4.36 0.21 15.54
N THR A 70 4.98 -0.71 14.81
CA THR A 70 4.96 -0.72 13.35
C THR A 70 3.54 -0.89 12.80
N LEU A 71 2.71 -1.75 13.44
CA LEU A 71 1.31 -1.94 13.03
C LEU A 71 0.48 -0.67 13.21
N GLU A 72 0.60 -0.01 14.37
CA GLU A 72 -0.07 1.28 14.61
C GLU A 72 0.32 2.30 13.54
N ILE A 73 1.59 2.33 13.14
CA ILE A 73 2.05 3.23 12.08
C ILE A 73 1.41 2.87 10.74
N PHE A 74 1.33 1.57 10.42
CA PHE A 74 0.72 1.06 9.20
C PHE A 74 -0.78 1.40 9.10
N GLU A 75 -1.50 1.47 10.22
CA GLU A 75 -2.94 1.80 10.24
C GLU A 75 -3.24 3.29 9.99
N MET A 76 -2.24 4.17 10.09
CA MET A 76 -2.41 5.61 9.84
C MET A 76 -2.29 6.03 8.36
N VAL A 77 -1.78 5.13 7.51
CA VAL A 77 -1.42 5.38 6.10
C VAL A 77 -2.35 4.65 5.14
#